data_AF-L8LR20-F1
#
_entry.id   AF-L8LR20-F1
#
_cell.length_a   1.000
_cell.length_b   1.000
_cell.length_c   1.000
_cell.angle_alpha   90.00
_cell.angle_beta   90.00
_cell.angle_gamma   90.00
#
_symmetry.space_group_name_H-M   'P 1'
#
loop_
_entity.id
_entity.type
_entity.pdbx_description
1 polymer ?
#
loop_
_entity_poly.entity_id
_entity_poly.type
_entity_poly.pdbx_seq_one_letter_code
_entity_poly.pdbx_strand_id
1 'polypeptide(L)'
;MDAQFTNPLDRPSTNLIDLAETLGYTVVYTEAELNEVMNGANVPEKLLGVFAVGNTFDDRTEEELLLNSNTPNPLYVPTAPTVGEMLAAATTIIEQDPDGFFAVVEEEGTDNFANNNNASGTVEAMRRGDAAIGVAMDYVDTQDPNTLVITAADSEAGGLQLFQYVPYTRPEGNFTPDPVLGESEPQVPFIGIQPTTTNETRTFLDGTNGSTASEQLPWRSFPAQDSLDGPMGNFTVGWVGTPDFPGGIVAKTYGMNADLLPSTLDNTEIYRIMYQTLFGATDFI
;
A
#
# COMPACT_ATOMS: atom_id res chain seq x y z
N MET A 1 -9.76 -3.42 23.25
CA MET A 1 -10.97 -3.87 22.53
C MET A 1 -12.19 -4.05 23.41
N ASP A 2 -12.07 -4.60 24.62
CA ASP A 2 -13.24 -5.07 25.41
C ASP A 2 -14.25 -3.97 25.85
N ALA A 3 -13.94 -2.69 25.67
CA ALA A 3 -14.79 -1.57 26.08
C ALA A 3 -15.27 -0.65 24.94
N GLN A 4 -14.84 -0.86 23.69
CA GLN A 4 -15.15 0.08 22.59
C GLN A 4 -16.51 -0.17 21.93
N PHE A 5 -16.99 -1.41 21.89
CA PHE A 5 -18.23 -1.76 21.21
C PHE A 5 -19.19 -2.47 22.18
N THR A 6 -20.37 -1.88 22.38
CA THR A 6 -21.45 -2.41 23.22
C THR A 6 -22.63 -2.94 22.40
N ASN A 7 -22.64 -2.68 21.09
CA ASN A 7 -23.65 -3.16 20.17
C ASN A 7 -23.41 -4.65 19.86
N PRO A 8 -24.37 -5.55 20.08
CA PRO A 8 -24.23 -6.98 19.77
C PRO A 8 -23.99 -7.31 18.28
N LEU A 9 -24.29 -6.38 17.37
CA LEU A 9 -23.96 -6.52 15.94
C LEU A 9 -22.46 -6.30 15.67
N ASP A 10 -21.84 -5.40 16.45
CA ASP A 10 -20.41 -5.08 16.37
C ASP A 10 -19.59 -5.93 17.36
N ARG A 11 -20.29 -6.67 18.23
CA ARG A 11 -19.73 -7.54 19.26
C ARG A 11 -20.52 -8.85 19.33
N PRO A 12 -20.16 -9.86 18.54
CA PRO A 12 -20.78 -11.16 18.65
C PRO A 12 -20.65 -11.71 20.08
N SER A 13 -21.65 -12.46 20.55
CA SER A 13 -21.57 -13.14 21.85
C SER A 13 -20.53 -14.25 21.87
N THR A 14 -20.11 -14.71 20.69
CA THR A 14 -19.06 -15.70 20.50
C THR A 14 -17.71 -14.99 20.38
N ASN A 15 -16.73 -15.41 21.16
CA ASN A 15 -15.34 -15.04 20.93
C ASN A 15 -14.84 -15.76 19.68
N LEU A 16 -14.54 -15.00 18.62
CA LEU A 16 -14.13 -15.57 17.34
C LEU A 16 -12.70 -16.13 17.36
N ILE A 17 -11.85 -15.66 18.26
CA ILE A 17 -10.51 -16.22 18.48
C ILE A 17 -10.62 -17.62 19.08
N ASP A 18 -11.37 -17.76 20.18
CA ASP A 18 -11.61 -19.06 20.80
C ASP A 18 -12.26 -20.03 19.80
N LEU A 19 -13.22 -19.54 18.99
CA LEU A 19 -13.85 -20.34 17.94
C LEU A 19 -12.81 -20.81 16.91
N ALA A 20 -11.91 -19.93 16.43
CA ALA A 20 -10.86 -20.30 15.49
C ALA A 20 -9.96 -21.41 16.06
N GLU A 21 -9.53 -21.29 17.33
CA GLU A 21 -8.76 -22.33 18.00
C GLU A 21 -9.52 -23.66 18.06
N THR A 22 -10.82 -23.65 18.38
CA THR A 22 -11.64 -24.89 18.37
C THR A 22 -11.79 -25.51 16.98
N LEU A 23 -11.62 -24.71 15.91
CA LEU A 23 -11.63 -25.15 14.51
C LEU A 23 -10.25 -25.57 14.00
N GLY A 24 -9.24 -25.58 14.89
CA GLY A 24 -7.89 -26.06 14.62
C GLY A 24 -6.92 -25.01 14.10
N TYR A 25 -7.27 -23.72 14.17
CA TYR A 25 -6.33 -22.65 13.81
C TYR A 25 -5.26 -22.48 14.90
N THR A 26 -4.02 -22.36 14.49
CA THR A 26 -2.96 -21.77 15.31
C THR A 26 -3.11 -20.25 15.24
N VAL A 27 -3.20 -19.58 16.40
CA VAL A 27 -3.39 -18.12 16.48
C VAL A 27 -2.07 -17.47 16.88
N VAL A 28 -1.68 -16.42 16.15
CA VAL A 28 -0.46 -15.62 16.40
C VAL A 28 -0.80 -14.13 16.39
N TYR A 29 -0.07 -13.34 17.18
CA TYR A 29 -0.33 -11.91 17.40
C TYR A 29 0.86 -11.01 17.07
N THR A 30 2.03 -11.59 16.80
CA THR A 30 3.22 -10.83 16.42
C THR A 30 3.98 -11.51 15.30
N GLU A 31 4.83 -10.74 14.61
CA GLU A 31 5.80 -11.24 13.65
C GLU A 31 6.71 -12.33 14.28
N ALA A 32 7.12 -12.15 15.53
CA ALA A 32 7.96 -13.12 16.23
C ALA A 32 7.24 -14.45 16.44
N GLU A 33 5.96 -14.42 16.83
CA GLU A 33 5.13 -15.64 16.98
C GLU A 33 4.85 -16.30 15.64
N LEU A 34 4.55 -15.52 14.59
CA LEU A 34 4.43 -16.03 13.22
C LEU A 34 5.71 -16.76 12.80
N ASN A 35 6.86 -16.10 12.98
CA ASN A 35 8.16 -16.67 12.65
C ASN A 35 8.48 -17.92 13.48
N GLU A 36 8.14 -17.96 14.77
CA GLU A 36 8.34 -19.15 15.61
C GLU A 36 7.53 -20.34 15.08
N VAL A 37 6.26 -20.12 14.74
CA VAL A 37 5.38 -21.16 14.20
C VAL A 37 5.86 -21.64 12.83
N MET A 38 6.21 -20.73 11.93
CA MET A 38 6.64 -21.06 10.57
C MET A 38 8.01 -21.75 10.51
N ASN A 39 8.91 -21.44 11.46
CA ASN A 39 10.21 -22.11 11.58
C ASN A 39 10.16 -23.37 12.47
N GLY A 40 8.99 -23.71 13.01
CA GLY A 40 8.78 -24.87 13.85
C GLY A 40 8.93 -26.19 13.09
N ALA A 41 9.03 -27.29 13.83
CA ALA A 41 9.16 -28.62 13.23
C ALA A 41 7.90 -29.07 12.44
N ASN A 42 6.74 -28.48 12.76
CA ASN A 42 5.47 -28.74 12.09
C ASN A 42 4.79 -27.41 11.79
N VAL A 43 4.76 -27.02 10.52
CA VAL A 43 3.97 -25.88 10.04
C VAL A 43 2.48 -26.22 10.19
N PRO A 44 1.64 -25.30 10.70
CA PRO A 44 0.21 -25.58 10.89
C PRO A 44 -0.53 -25.65 9.55
N GLU A 45 -1.56 -26.49 9.48
CA GLU A 45 -2.48 -26.53 8.33
C GLU A 45 -3.41 -25.30 8.28
N LYS A 46 -3.65 -24.66 9.43
CA LYS A 46 -4.52 -23.48 9.57
C LYS A 46 -3.89 -22.47 10.52
N LEU A 47 -3.76 -21.24 10.07
CA LEU A 47 -3.19 -20.14 10.84
C LEU A 47 -4.10 -18.92 10.78
N LEU A 48 -4.30 -18.27 11.92
CA LEU A 48 -4.98 -16.98 12.04
C LEU A 48 -4.02 -15.99 12.69
N GLY A 49 -3.52 -15.02 11.92
CA GLY A 49 -2.72 -13.91 12.42
C GLY A 49 -3.58 -12.70 12.74
N VAL A 50 -3.46 -12.16 13.96
CA VAL A 50 -4.15 -10.92 14.39
C VAL A 50 -3.11 -9.98 15.00
N PHE A 51 -2.45 -9.19 14.16
CA PHE A 51 -1.23 -8.47 14.51
C PHE A 51 -1.44 -7.08 15.12
N ALA A 52 -2.68 -6.59 15.15
CA ALA A 52 -3.03 -5.31 15.72
C ALA A 52 -4.47 -5.32 16.28
N VAL A 53 -4.76 -4.33 17.13
CA VAL A 53 -6.12 -4.11 17.67
C VAL A 53 -7.07 -3.56 16.60
N GLY A 54 -6.55 -2.76 15.69
CA GLY A 54 -7.22 -2.27 14.50
C GLY A 54 -6.32 -2.51 13.30
N ASN A 55 -5.96 -1.44 12.60
CA ASN A 55 -5.01 -1.51 11.48
C ASN A 55 -3.58 -1.79 11.98
N THR A 56 -2.77 -2.44 11.15
CA THR A 56 -1.32 -2.62 11.40
C THR A 56 -0.51 -1.35 11.11
N PHE A 57 -1.16 -0.31 10.60
CA PHE A 57 -0.63 1.02 10.33
C PHE A 57 -1.39 2.10 11.11
N ASP A 58 -0.78 3.27 11.24
CA ASP A 58 -1.33 4.47 11.85
C ASP A 58 -1.38 5.59 10.81
N ASP A 59 -2.53 5.74 10.17
CA ASP A 59 -2.78 6.54 8.97
C ASP A 59 -2.93 8.04 9.22
N ARG A 60 -2.77 8.50 10.47
CA ARG A 60 -2.80 9.93 10.82
C ARG A 60 -1.80 10.73 9.98
N THR A 61 -2.03 12.04 9.88
CA THR A 61 -1.11 12.95 9.16
C THR A 61 0.32 12.87 9.70
N GLU A 62 1.33 13.17 8.89
CA GLU A 62 2.73 13.21 9.34
C GLU A 62 2.93 14.17 10.53
N GLU A 63 2.18 15.26 10.56
CA GLU A 63 2.13 16.24 11.64
C GLU A 63 1.68 15.61 12.96
N GLU A 64 0.58 14.85 12.94
CA GLU A 64 0.03 14.18 14.12
C GLU A 64 0.94 13.02 14.58
N LEU A 65 1.65 12.41 13.64
CA LEU A 65 2.68 11.41 13.93
C LEU A 65 4.00 12.02 14.37
N LEU A 66 4.15 13.35 14.32
CA LEU A 66 5.38 14.07 14.66
C LEU A 66 6.58 13.60 13.82
N LEU A 67 6.38 13.27 12.54
CA LEU A 67 7.45 12.75 11.68
C LEU A 67 8.60 13.76 11.54
N ASN A 68 8.29 15.05 11.50
CA ASN A 68 9.28 16.12 11.53
C ASN A 68 9.64 16.53 12.97
N SER A 69 10.07 15.58 13.79
CA SER A 69 10.49 15.80 15.17
C SER A 69 11.59 14.82 15.60
N ASN A 70 12.13 14.99 16.81
CA ASN A 70 13.11 14.05 17.38
C ASN A 70 12.46 12.78 17.95
N THR A 71 11.13 12.70 18.02
CA THR A 71 10.37 11.60 18.62
C THR A 71 9.16 11.24 17.74
N PRO A 72 9.38 10.80 16.49
CA PRO A 72 8.30 10.42 15.59
C PRO A 72 7.60 9.15 16.07
N ASN A 73 6.29 9.08 15.85
CA ASN A 73 5.52 7.84 15.98
C ASN A 73 5.74 6.97 14.74
N PRO A 74 5.79 5.64 14.87
CA PRO A 74 5.97 4.76 13.73
C PRO A 74 4.71 4.72 12.86
N LEU A 75 4.90 4.57 11.54
CA LEU A 75 3.81 4.40 10.57
C LEU A 75 3.12 3.03 10.70
N TYR A 76 3.84 2.01 11.17
CA TYR A 76 3.36 0.65 11.33
C TYR A 76 3.62 0.13 12.73
N VAL A 77 2.76 -0.77 13.22
CA VAL A 77 2.94 -1.49 14.48
C VAL A 77 4.26 -2.26 14.43
N PRO A 78 5.26 -1.96 15.30
CA PRO A 78 6.60 -2.53 15.15
C PRO A 78 6.70 -4.05 15.32
N THR A 79 5.67 -4.69 15.88
CA THR A 79 5.59 -6.14 16.09
C THR A 79 4.72 -6.84 15.04
N ALA A 80 4.15 -6.11 14.08
CA ALA A 80 3.36 -6.70 13.01
C ALA A 80 4.26 -7.04 11.82
N PRO A 81 4.09 -8.22 11.18
CA PRO A 81 4.76 -8.53 9.92
C PRO A 81 4.32 -7.57 8.82
N THR A 82 5.19 -7.35 7.84
CA THR A 82 4.83 -6.72 6.56
C THR A 82 3.86 -7.61 5.77
N VAL A 83 3.11 -7.02 4.83
CA VAL A 83 2.25 -7.78 3.92
C VAL A 83 3.01 -8.83 3.10
N GLY A 84 4.28 -8.56 2.75
CA GLY A 84 5.14 -9.53 2.06
C GLY A 84 5.51 -10.74 2.94
N GLU A 85 5.82 -10.51 4.22
CA GLU A 85 6.09 -11.58 5.18
C GLU A 85 4.82 -12.40 5.47
N MET A 86 3.66 -11.74 5.58
CA MET A 86 2.37 -12.42 5.71
C MET A 86 2.08 -13.30 4.49
N LEU A 87 2.31 -12.79 3.28
CA LEU A 87 2.16 -13.57 2.04
C LEU A 87 3.10 -14.76 2.02
N ALA A 88 4.39 -14.59 2.31
CA ALA A 88 5.35 -15.69 2.33
C ALA A 88 4.93 -16.81 3.31
N ALA A 89 4.47 -16.44 4.50
CA ALA A 89 3.98 -17.39 5.49
C ALA A 89 2.69 -18.08 5.04
N ALA A 90 1.72 -17.32 4.51
CA ALA A 90 0.46 -17.86 4.01
C ALA A 90 0.70 -18.84 2.85
N THR A 91 1.55 -18.49 1.88
CA THR A 91 1.89 -19.34 0.74
C THR A 91 2.48 -20.68 1.19
N THR A 92 3.39 -20.68 2.17
CA THR A 92 3.98 -21.92 2.74
C THR A 92 2.92 -22.88 3.31
N ILE A 93 1.79 -22.35 3.78
CA ILE A 93 0.69 -23.15 4.33
C ILE A 93 -0.22 -23.63 3.20
N ILE A 94 -0.72 -22.71 2.38
CA ILE A 94 -1.78 -23.01 1.40
C ILE A 94 -1.28 -23.80 0.19
N GLU A 95 0.01 -23.72 -0.15
CA GLU A 95 0.59 -24.51 -1.25
C GLU A 95 0.60 -26.01 -0.98
N GLN A 96 0.39 -26.42 0.28
CA GLN A 96 0.37 -27.84 0.65
C GLN A 96 -0.88 -28.56 0.14
N ASP A 97 -1.93 -27.82 -0.26
CA ASP A 97 -3.13 -28.39 -0.85
C ASP A 97 -2.85 -28.81 -2.31
N PRO A 98 -2.93 -30.11 -2.65
CA PRO A 98 -2.67 -30.59 -4.00
C PRO A 98 -3.70 -30.11 -5.03
N ASP A 99 -4.87 -29.62 -4.61
CA ASP A 99 -5.88 -29.04 -5.50
C ASP A 99 -5.54 -27.59 -5.89
N GLY A 100 -4.52 -26.99 -5.28
CA GLY A 100 -4.09 -25.60 -5.49
C GLY A 100 -4.69 -24.64 -4.46
N PHE A 101 -4.46 -23.35 -4.65
CA PHE A 101 -4.88 -22.33 -3.70
C PHE A 101 -5.41 -21.07 -4.38
N PHE A 102 -6.10 -20.25 -3.59
CA PHE A 102 -6.47 -18.89 -3.93
C PHE A 102 -6.07 -17.99 -2.77
N ALA A 103 -5.32 -16.93 -3.07
CA ALA A 103 -4.84 -15.96 -2.09
C ALA A 103 -5.30 -14.55 -2.47
N VAL A 104 -5.79 -13.82 -1.48
CA VAL A 104 -6.04 -12.37 -1.58
C VAL A 104 -5.09 -11.69 -0.63
N VAL A 105 -4.38 -10.69 -1.14
CA VAL A 105 -3.33 -9.96 -0.42
C VAL A 105 -3.59 -8.48 -0.64
N GLU A 106 -3.62 -7.72 0.44
CA GLU A 106 -4.02 -6.31 0.44
C GLU A 106 -3.03 -5.50 1.28
N GLU A 107 -2.52 -4.42 0.69
CA GLU A 107 -1.78 -3.37 1.40
C GLU A 107 -2.66 -2.13 1.48
N GLU A 108 -3.60 -2.17 2.41
CA GLU A 108 -4.63 -1.15 2.62
C GLU A 108 -4.05 0.22 3.02
N GLY A 109 -2.82 0.25 3.54
CA GLY A 109 -2.15 1.51 3.87
C GLY A 109 -2.04 2.45 2.66
N THR A 110 -2.00 1.93 1.43
CA THR A 110 -1.94 2.76 0.22
C THR A 110 -3.16 3.66 0.05
N ASP A 111 -4.35 3.20 0.47
CA ASP A 111 -5.57 4.00 0.53
C ASP A 111 -5.54 4.95 1.72
N ASN A 112 -5.47 4.40 2.94
CA ASN A 112 -5.80 5.17 4.13
C ASN A 112 -4.79 6.29 4.41
N PHE A 113 -3.49 6.05 4.18
CA PHE A 113 -2.50 7.12 4.27
C PHE A 113 -2.78 8.22 3.25
N ALA A 114 -3.12 7.86 2.00
CA ALA A 114 -3.35 8.83 0.94
C ALA A 114 -4.63 9.63 1.18
N ASN A 115 -5.70 9.00 1.66
CA ASN A 115 -6.94 9.65 2.05
C ASN A 115 -6.76 10.59 3.26
N ASN A 116 -5.72 10.42 4.07
CA ASN A 116 -5.32 11.37 5.11
C ASN A 116 -4.20 12.35 4.68
N ASN A 117 -3.85 12.38 3.40
CA ASN A 117 -2.76 13.19 2.84
C ASN A 117 -1.40 12.92 3.50
N ASN A 118 -1.12 11.67 3.87
CA ASN A 118 0.15 11.26 4.44
C ASN A 118 1.06 10.65 3.38
N ALA A 119 1.86 11.50 2.73
CA ALA A 119 2.76 11.12 1.65
C ALA A 119 3.83 10.11 2.10
N SER A 120 4.38 10.28 3.30
CA SER A 120 5.40 9.38 3.84
C SER A 120 4.85 7.97 4.02
N GLY A 121 3.64 7.86 4.59
CA GLY A 121 2.89 6.63 4.77
C GLY A 121 2.48 5.99 3.45
N THR A 122 1.94 6.76 2.50
CA THR A 122 1.56 6.25 1.17
C THR A 122 2.77 5.67 0.44
N VAL A 123 3.93 6.35 0.49
CA VAL A 123 5.17 5.84 -0.14
C VAL A 123 5.65 4.55 0.54
N GLU A 124 5.62 4.48 1.87
CA GLU A 124 6.00 3.26 2.60
C GLU A 124 5.03 2.11 2.30
N ALA A 125 3.73 2.36 2.27
CA ALA A 125 2.72 1.36 1.91
C ALA A 125 2.93 0.85 0.47
N MET A 126 3.16 1.75 -0.49
CA MET A 126 3.50 1.34 -1.87
C MET A 126 4.74 0.45 -1.92
N ARG A 127 5.79 0.75 -1.13
CA ARG A 127 7.00 -0.08 -1.06
C ARG A 127 6.73 -1.46 -0.45
N ARG A 128 5.86 -1.55 0.55
CA ARG A 128 5.45 -2.82 1.16
C ARG A 128 4.61 -3.67 0.21
N GLY A 129 3.69 -3.04 -0.52
CA GLY A 129 2.91 -3.69 -1.59
C GLY A 129 3.81 -4.20 -2.72
N ASP A 130 4.76 -3.38 -3.19
CA ASP A 130 5.73 -3.78 -4.22
C ASP A 130 6.60 -4.97 -3.77
N ALA A 131 7.05 -4.97 -2.51
CA ALA A 131 7.78 -6.11 -1.94
C ALA A 131 6.92 -7.39 -1.91
N ALA A 132 5.63 -7.30 -1.58
CA ALA A 132 4.72 -8.45 -1.63
C ALA A 132 4.48 -8.95 -3.06
N ILE A 133 4.37 -8.06 -4.04
CA ILE A 133 4.33 -8.44 -5.46
C ILE A 133 5.60 -9.21 -5.83
N GLY A 134 6.77 -8.75 -5.37
CA GLY A 134 8.04 -9.45 -5.52
C GLY A 134 8.02 -10.87 -4.95
N VAL A 135 7.45 -11.08 -3.76
CA VAL A 135 7.27 -12.41 -3.16
C VAL A 135 6.37 -13.29 -4.03
N ALA A 136 5.26 -12.76 -4.54
CA ALA A 136 4.36 -13.50 -5.42
C ALA A 136 5.04 -13.89 -6.74
N MET A 137 5.81 -12.98 -7.34
CA MET A 137 6.56 -13.25 -8.57
C MET A 137 7.66 -14.29 -8.35
N ASP A 138 8.39 -14.22 -7.23
CA ASP A 138 9.41 -15.21 -6.88
C ASP A 138 8.80 -16.61 -6.68
N TYR A 139 7.58 -16.69 -6.11
CA TYR A 139 6.85 -17.95 -6.03
C TYR A 139 6.55 -18.55 -7.41
N VAL A 140 6.05 -17.74 -8.35
CA VAL A 140 5.78 -18.17 -9.73
C VAL A 140 7.06 -18.66 -10.41
N ASP A 141 8.16 -17.91 -10.24
CA ASP A 141 9.42 -18.18 -10.94
C ASP A 141 10.18 -19.38 -10.36
N THR A 142 10.05 -19.65 -9.06
CA THR A 142 10.89 -20.63 -8.35
C THR A 142 10.15 -21.86 -7.86
N GLN A 143 8.83 -21.77 -7.60
CA GLN A 143 8.04 -22.85 -7.01
C GLN A 143 7.01 -23.41 -8.00
N ASP A 144 6.08 -22.58 -8.49
CA ASP A 144 5.01 -23.04 -9.39
C ASP A 144 4.67 -22.04 -10.52
N PRO A 145 5.14 -22.27 -11.75
CA PRO A 145 4.81 -21.42 -12.89
C PRO A 145 3.36 -21.53 -13.36
N ASN A 146 2.55 -22.44 -12.80
CA ASN A 146 1.11 -22.54 -13.07
C ASN A 146 0.26 -21.61 -12.17
N THR A 147 0.90 -20.65 -11.51
CA THR A 147 0.22 -19.62 -10.72
C THR A 147 0.01 -18.34 -11.54
N LEU A 148 -1.18 -17.75 -11.43
CA LEU A 148 -1.47 -16.39 -11.90
C LEU A 148 -1.33 -15.41 -10.73
N VAL A 149 -0.55 -14.37 -10.93
CA VAL A 149 -0.54 -13.18 -10.08
C VAL A 149 -1.27 -12.06 -10.82
N ILE A 150 -2.22 -11.42 -10.15
CA ILE A 150 -2.95 -10.27 -10.67
C ILE A 150 -2.96 -9.15 -9.63
N THR A 151 -2.56 -7.96 -10.03
CA THR A 151 -2.67 -6.74 -9.22
C THR A 151 -3.84 -5.93 -9.74
N ALA A 152 -4.62 -5.36 -8.82
CA ALA A 152 -5.67 -4.40 -9.10
C ALA A 152 -5.73 -3.40 -7.94
N ALA A 153 -6.44 -2.30 -8.16
CA ALA A 153 -6.88 -1.41 -7.08
C ALA A 153 -8.40 -1.29 -7.17
N ASP A 154 -9.03 -1.05 -6.03
CA ASP A 154 -10.46 -0.78 -5.91
C ASP A 154 -10.78 0.68 -6.29
N SER A 155 -9.90 1.61 -5.95
CA SER A 155 -10.01 3.04 -6.28
C SER A 155 -8.64 3.75 -6.37
N GLU A 156 -8.64 5.08 -6.53
CA GLU A 156 -7.45 5.92 -6.30
C GLU A 156 -7.71 6.82 -5.09
N ALA A 157 -6.77 6.90 -4.16
CA ALA A 157 -6.95 7.60 -2.89
C ALA A 157 -6.24 8.96 -2.86
N GLY A 158 -6.92 9.99 -2.35
CA GLY A 158 -6.35 11.33 -2.11
C GLY A 158 -6.06 12.19 -3.35
N GLY A 159 -6.10 11.62 -4.56
CA GLY A 159 -5.78 12.35 -5.79
C GLY A 159 -4.31 12.76 -5.84
N LEU A 160 -3.40 11.85 -5.48
CA LEU A 160 -1.97 12.11 -5.30
C LEU A 160 -1.35 12.70 -6.58
N GLN A 161 -0.67 13.84 -6.45
CA GLN A 161 0.08 14.48 -7.52
C GLN A 161 1.57 14.52 -7.20
N LEU A 162 2.41 14.12 -8.15
CA LEU A 162 3.86 14.22 -8.05
C LEU A 162 4.37 15.49 -8.74
N PHE A 163 5.15 16.29 -8.00
CA PHE A 163 5.89 17.43 -8.53
C PHE A 163 7.38 17.17 -8.40
N GLN A 164 8.14 17.30 -9.48
CA GLN A 164 9.55 16.93 -9.52
C GLN A 164 10.44 18.13 -9.82
N TYR A 165 11.63 18.15 -9.22
CA TYR A 165 12.66 19.15 -9.49
C TYR A 165 13.31 18.95 -10.86
N VAL A 166 13.74 20.05 -11.46
CA VAL A 166 14.56 20.04 -12.67
C VAL A 166 15.96 19.52 -12.29
N PRO A 167 16.41 18.41 -12.90
CA PRO A 167 17.19 18.47 -14.14
C PRO A 167 16.52 17.79 -15.34
N TYR A 168 15.35 17.17 -15.17
CA TYR A 168 14.67 16.43 -16.24
C TYR A 168 14.20 17.39 -17.36
N THR A 169 14.81 17.29 -18.55
CA THR A 169 14.35 18.01 -19.74
C THR A 169 13.24 17.19 -20.39
N ARG A 170 11.99 17.55 -20.08
CA ARG A 170 10.79 16.87 -20.61
C ARG A 170 10.73 16.98 -22.16
N PRO A 171 10.22 15.98 -22.89
CA PRO A 171 10.02 16.07 -24.34
C PRO A 171 9.27 17.34 -24.74
N GLU A 172 9.65 17.92 -25.88
CA GLU A 172 9.13 19.17 -26.40
C GLU A 172 7.58 19.13 -26.49
N GLY A 173 6.89 20.04 -25.78
CA GLY A 173 5.42 20.16 -25.85
C GLY A 173 4.65 20.26 -24.53
N ASN A 174 5.30 20.07 -23.37
CA ASN A 174 4.67 20.23 -22.05
C ASN A 174 5.38 21.35 -21.25
N PHE A 175 4.87 22.58 -21.32
CA PHE A 175 5.35 23.70 -20.51
C PHE A 175 4.37 24.03 -19.38
N THR A 176 4.86 23.95 -18.14
CA THR A 176 4.45 24.84 -17.04
C THR A 176 5.71 25.36 -16.34
N PRO A 177 5.73 26.64 -15.91
CA PRO A 177 6.85 27.25 -15.22
C PRO A 177 6.79 26.86 -13.74
N ASP A 178 7.18 25.63 -13.40
CA ASP A 178 7.22 25.22 -12.00
C ASP A 178 8.42 25.86 -11.28
N PRO A 179 8.27 26.26 -10.00
CA PRO A 179 9.38 26.76 -9.22
C PRO A 179 10.44 25.68 -9.07
N VAL A 180 11.72 26.07 -9.21
CA VAL A 180 12.84 25.23 -8.79
C VAL A 180 12.79 25.14 -7.26
N LEU A 181 12.09 24.14 -6.76
CA LEU A 181 12.04 23.77 -5.36
C LEU A 181 13.38 23.12 -4.99
N GLY A 182 13.98 23.53 -3.88
CA GLY A 182 15.26 22.98 -3.41
C GLY A 182 15.08 21.66 -2.66
N GLU A 183 16.17 20.90 -2.50
CA GLU A 183 16.20 19.66 -1.69
C GLU A 183 15.72 19.86 -0.25
N SER A 184 15.89 21.08 0.27
CA SER A 184 15.40 21.50 1.57
C SER A 184 14.96 22.95 1.55
N GLU A 185 13.88 23.26 2.27
CA GLU A 185 13.30 24.60 2.34
C GLU A 185 13.07 25.02 3.81
N PRO A 186 13.32 26.30 4.17
CA PRO A 186 13.09 26.79 5.52
C PRO A 186 11.59 26.91 5.87
N GLN A 187 10.73 26.87 4.85
CA GLN A 187 9.28 26.92 4.95
C GLN A 187 8.67 25.86 4.02
N VAL A 188 7.45 25.44 4.34
CA VAL A 188 6.73 24.44 3.55
C VAL A 188 6.38 25.02 2.17
N PRO A 189 6.82 24.39 1.08
CA PRO A 189 6.42 24.78 -0.27
C PRO A 189 4.91 24.67 -0.48
N PHE A 190 4.35 25.47 -1.37
CA PHE A 190 2.94 25.40 -1.71
C PHE A 190 2.67 25.79 -3.17
N ILE A 191 1.57 25.29 -3.72
CA ILE A 191 0.98 25.73 -4.98
C ILE A 191 -0.29 26.53 -4.71
N GLY A 192 -0.52 27.61 -5.46
CA GLY A 192 -1.73 28.41 -5.36
C GLY A 192 -2.89 27.76 -6.13
N ILE A 193 -4.04 27.58 -5.50
CA ILE A 193 -5.25 27.07 -6.15
C ILE A 193 -6.08 28.26 -6.64
N GLN A 194 -6.43 28.28 -7.93
CA GLN A 194 -7.20 29.36 -8.55
C GLN A 194 -6.60 30.75 -8.29
N PRO A 195 -5.34 31.00 -8.71
CA PRO A 195 -4.67 32.26 -8.43
C PRO A 195 -5.42 33.42 -9.10
N THR A 196 -6.17 34.16 -8.30
CA THR A 196 -6.75 35.46 -8.66
C THR A 196 -6.12 36.51 -7.76
N THR A 197 -6.35 37.80 -8.04
CA THR A 197 -5.82 38.89 -7.21
C THR A 197 -6.33 38.89 -5.77
N THR A 198 -7.33 38.05 -5.44
CA THR A 198 -7.99 38.01 -4.13
C THR A 198 -8.04 36.62 -3.50
N ASN A 199 -7.64 35.57 -4.23
CA ASN A 199 -7.68 34.21 -3.70
C ASN A 199 -6.27 33.76 -3.27
N GLU A 200 -6.15 33.40 -2.00
CA GLU A 200 -4.90 32.95 -1.38
C GLU A 200 -4.96 31.48 -0.96
N THR A 201 -5.90 30.69 -1.50
CA THR A 201 -5.94 29.24 -1.24
C THR A 201 -4.65 28.58 -1.71
N ARG A 202 -4.06 27.77 -0.84
CA ARG A 202 -2.79 27.07 -1.06
C ARG A 202 -2.97 25.59 -0.82
N THR A 203 -2.37 24.78 -1.67
CA THR A 203 -2.05 23.38 -1.36
C THR A 203 -0.60 23.35 -0.92
N PHE A 204 -0.35 23.01 0.34
CA PHE A 204 1.00 22.76 0.83
C PHE A 204 1.48 21.41 0.29
N LEU A 205 2.78 21.34 0.01
CA LEU A 205 3.41 20.17 -0.59
C LEU A 205 4.13 19.35 0.49
N ASP A 206 3.93 18.04 0.45
CA ASP A 206 4.55 17.12 1.37
C ASP A 206 5.95 16.71 0.91
N GLY A 207 6.85 16.74 1.88
CA GLY A 207 8.17 16.17 1.81
C GLY A 207 8.23 14.81 2.49
N THR A 208 9.44 14.32 2.77
CA THR A 208 9.63 13.02 3.45
C THR A 208 8.97 12.93 4.83
N ASN A 209 8.73 14.08 5.46
CA ASN A 209 8.18 14.22 6.81
C ASN A 209 6.87 15.06 6.81
N GLY A 210 6.14 15.08 5.70
CA GLY A 210 4.89 15.84 5.54
C GLY A 210 5.07 17.30 5.18
N SER A 211 4.07 18.11 5.51
CA SER A 211 3.97 19.53 5.19
C SER A 211 4.34 20.39 6.40
N THR A 212 5.46 20.07 7.05
CA THR A 212 6.04 20.84 8.16
C THR A 212 7.44 21.33 7.88
N ALA A 213 7.75 22.52 8.40
CA ALA A 213 9.07 23.13 8.33
C ALA A 213 9.34 24.01 9.56
N SER A 214 10.59 24.02 10.01
CA SER A 214 11.13 25.02 10.93
C SER A 214 12.59 25.30 10.60
N GLU A 215 13.17 26.33 11.19
CA GLU A 215 14.61 26.61 11.02
C GLU A 215 15.49 25.46 11.53
N GLN A 216 15.05 24.76 12.58
CA GLN A 216 15.78 23.63 13.15
C GLN A 216 15.52 22.31 12.41
N LEU A 217 14.34 22.17 11.82
CA LEU A 217 13.88 20.99 11.07
C LEU A 217 13.27 21.46 9.74
N PRO A 218 14.11 21.79 8.75
CA PRO A 218 13.62 22.29 7.47
C PRO A 218 12.84 21.21 6.73
N TRP A 219 11.91 21.65 5.90
CA TRP A 219 11.19 20.77 4.99
C TRP A 219 12.17 20.11 4.02
N ARG A 220 11.90 18.87 3.60
CA ARG A 220 12.78 18.08 2.71
C ARG A 220 12.00 17.29 1.67
N SER A 221 12.43 17.38 0.41
CA SER A 221 11.88 16.59 -0.70
C SER A 221 12.14 15.10 -0.57
N PHE A 222 11.33 14.28 -1.23
CA PHE A 222 11.62 12.86 -1.43
C PHE A 222 12.79 12.67 -2.41
N PRO A 223 13.81 11.86 -2.06
CA PRO A 223 14.90 11.58 -2.97
C PRO A 223 14.41 10.73 -4.15
N ALA A 224 14.91 11.02 -5.35
CA ALA A 224 14.71 10.18 -6.53
C ALA A 224 16.02 9.53 -6.98
N GLN A 225 15.92 8.39 -7.68
CA GLN A 225 17.03 7.84 -8.42
C GLN A 225 16.89 8.17 -9.91
N ASP A 226 18.03 8.17 -10.61
CA ASP A 226 18.07 8.33 -12.06
C ASP A 226 17.16 7.31 -12.75
N SER A 227 16.41 7.78 -13.74
CA SER A 227 15.56 6.95 -14.57
C SER A 227 16.36 6.37 -15.74
N LEU A 228 15.74 5.46 -16.50
CA LEU A 228 16.29 5.00 -17.77
C LEU A 228 16.50 6.14 -18.78
N ASP A 229 15.75 7.24 -18.65
CA ASP A 229 15.85 8.43 -19.51
C ASP A 229 16.89 9.46 -19.00
N GLY A 230 17.57 9.17 -17.89
CA GLY A 230 18.64 9.98 -17.33
C GLY A 230 18.35 10.52 -15.92
N PRO A 231 19.15 11.52 -15.48
CA PRO A 231 19.09 12.02 -14.12
C PRO A 231 17.73 12.58 -13.72
N MET A 232 17.28 12.20 -12.51
CA MET A 232 16.00 12.62 -11.96
C MET A 232 16.22 13.57 -10.79
N GLY A 233 15.42 14.64 -10.74
CA GLY A 233 15.36 15.49 -9.56
C GLY A 233 14.53 14.83 -8.48
N ASN A 234 14.76 15.24 -7.22
CA ASN A 234 13.87 14.89 -6.12
C ASN A 234 12.44 15.35 -6.40
N PHE A 235 11.48 14.79 -5.67
CA PHE A 235 10.07 15.08 -5.85
C PHE A 235 9.37 15.44 -4.54
N THR A 236 8.17 15.95 -4.67
CA THR A 236 7.25 16.29 -3.58
C THR A 236 5.84 15.91 -3.98
N VAL A 237 4.98 15.72 -2.99
CA VAL A 237 3.60 15.29 -3.18
C VAL A 237 2.66 16.47 -2.94
N GLY A 238 1.64 16.62 -3.78
CA GLY A 238 0.50 17.47 -3.53
C GLY A 238 -0.79 16.67 -3.65
N TRP A 239 -1.82 17.09 -2.92
CA TRP A 239 -3.08 16.35 -2.82
C TRP A 239 -4.24 17.13 -3.43
N VAL A 240 -5.19 16.41 -4.01
CA VAL A 240 -6.45 17.00 -4.50
C VAL A 240 -7.49 17.04 -3.37
N GLY A 241 -7.53 16.03 -2.51
CA GLY A 241 -8.45 15.95 -1.38
C GLY A 241 -8.21 14.70 -0.54
N THR A 242 -9.18 14.35 0.30
CA THR A 242 -9.15 13.17 1.18
C THR A 242 -10.09 12.00 0.81
N PRO A 243 -10.97 12.06 -0.21
CA PRO A 243 -11.77 10.89 -0.60
C PRO A 243 -11.09 10.08 -1.70
N ASP A 244 -11.72 8.96 -2.04
CA ASP A 244 -11.42 8.23 -3.28
C ASP A 244 -11.81 9.05 -4.52
N PHE A 245 -11.01 8.90 -5.57
CA PHE A 245 -11.19 9.51 -6.88
C PHE A 245 -11.28 8.43 -7.97
N PRO A 246 -11.93 8.74 -9.12
CA PRO A 246 -11.98 7.86 -10.28
C PRO A 246 -10.68 7.90 -11.09
N GLY A 247 -9.53 7.84 -10.42
CA GLY A 247 -8.21 7.89 -11.03
C GLY A 247 -7.95 6.72 -11.99
N GLY A 248 -6.88 6.81 -12.76
CA GLY A 248 -6.47 5.74 -13.67
C GLY A 248 -5.92 4.54 -12.89
N ILE A 249 -6.78 3.55 -12.61
CA ILE A 249 -6.39 2.30 -11.96
C ILE A 249 -5.65 1.42 -12.98
N VAL A 250 -4.50 0.90 -12.59
CA VAL A 250 -3.65 0.03 -13.41
C VAL A 250 -3.70 -1.38 -12.85
N ALA A 251 -4.25 -2.31 -13.63
CA ALA A 251 -4.11 -3.74 -13.36
C ALA A 251 -2.89 -4.31 -14.10
N LYS A 252 -2.22 -5.29 -13.48
CA LYS A 252 -1.12 -6.03 -14.11
C LYS A 252 -1.26 -7.52 -13.79
N THR A 253 -0.70 -8.34 -14.66
CA THR A 253 -0.69 -9.80 -14.50
C THR A 253 0.71 -10.36 -14.72
N TYR A 254 1.00 -11.48 -14.05
CA TYR A 254 2.24 -12.23 -14.19
C TYR A 254 1.97 -13.74 -14.03
N GLY A 255 2.76 -14.58 -14.68
CA GLY A 255 2.63 -16.04 -14.63
C GLY A 255 1.57 -16.61 -15.59
N MET A 256 0.90 -17.68 -15.16
CA MET A 256 -0.06 -18.43 -15.98
C MET A 256 -1.22 -17.53 -16.43
N ASN A 257 -1.61 -17.62 -17.71
CA ASN A 257 -2.72 -16.85 -18.30
C ASN A 257 -2.61 -15.32 -18.17
N ALA A 258 -1.42 -14.77 -17.89
CA ALA A 258 -1.24 -13.34 -17.75
C ALA A 258 -1.63 -12.54 -19.01
N ASP A 259 -1.53 -13.18 -20.19
CA ASP A 259 -1.92 -12.63 -21.49
C ASP A 259 -3.43 -12.43 -21.67
N LEU A 260 -4.26 -12.96 -20.76
CA LEU A 260 -5.71 -12.73 -20.77
C LEU A 260 -6.11 -11.32 -20.32
N LEU A 261 -5.23 -10.57 -19.67
CA LEU A 261 -5.53 -9.21 -19.23
C LEU A 261 -5.63 -8.26 -20.45
N PRO A 262 -6.81 -7.68 -20.74
CA PRO A 262 -6.95 -6.74 -21.84
C PRO A 262 -6.36 -5.37 -21.48
N SER A 263 -6.11 -4.53 -22.49
CA SER A 263 -5.55 -3.18 -22.29
C SER A 263 -6.50 -2.20 -21.57
N THR A 264 -7.81 -2.49 -21.58
CA THR A 264 -8.83 -1.70 -20.90
C THR A 264 -9.97 -2.65 -20.54
N LEU A 265 -10.44 -2.57 -19.30
CA LEU A 265 -11.43 -3.48 -18.73
C LEU A 265 -12.32 -2.77 -17.72
N ASP A 266 -13.49 -3.35 -17.52
CA ASP A 266 -14.25 -3.18 -16.29
C ASP A 266 -13.64 -4.04 -15.18
N ASN A 267 -13.79 -3.65 -13.91
CA ASN A 267 -13.20 -4.40 -12.79
C ASN A 267 -13.76 -5.83 -12.68
N THR A 268 -14.97 -6.10 -13.19
CA THR A 268 -15.55 -7.44 -13.22
C THR A 268 -14.75 -8.42 -14.08
N GLU A 269 -13.91 -7.95 -15.01
CA GLU A 269 -13.05 -8.84 -15.80
C GLU A 269 -11.91 -9.45 -14.98
N ILE A 270 -11.48 -8.82 -13.88
CA ILE A 270 -10.49 -9.39 -12.95
C ILE A 270 -10.99 -10.73 -12.42
N TYR A 271 -12.26 -10.79 -11.99
CA TYR A 271 -12.91 -12.03 -11.57
C TYR A 271 -12.93 -13.08 -12.67
N ARG A 272 -13.24 -12.68 -13.90
CA ARG A 272 -13.33 -13.62 -15.03
C ARG A 272 -12.00 -14.28 -15.34
N ILE A 273 -10.90 -13.52 -15.30
CA ILE A 273 -9.54 -14.04 -15.50
C ILE A 273 -9.14 -15.00 -14.37
N MET A 274 -9.41 -14.62 -13.11
CA MET A 274 -9.14 -15.49 -11.96
C MET A 274 -9.92 -16.81 -12.07
N TYR A 275 -11.22 -16.74 -12.37
CA TYR A 275 -12.10 -17.90 -12.49
C TYR A 275 -11.66 -18.83 -13.64
N GLN A 276 -11.37 -18.26 -14.81
CA GLN A 276 -10.88 -19.04 -15.95
C GLN A 276 -9.55 -19.74 -15.63
N THR A 277 -8.67 -19.09 -14.87
CA THR A 277 -7.38 -19.68 -14.49
C THR A 277 -7.54 -20.82 -13.49
N LEU A 278 -8.36 -20.63 -12.45
CA LEU A 278 -8.58 -21.65 -11.42
C LEU A 278 -9.36 -22.88 -11.94
N PHE A 279 -10.34 -22.67 -12.83
CA PHE A 279 -11.29 -23.72 -13.19
C PHE A 279 -11.27 -24.12 -14.67
N GLY A 280 -10.48 -23.45 -15.52
CA GLY A 280 -10.41 -23.71 -16.96
C GLY A 280 -11.69 -23.43 -17.74
N ALA A 281 -12.67 -22.74 -17.12
CA ALA A 281 -13.98 -22.49 -17.69
C ALA A 281 -14.08 -21.08 -18.27
N THR A 282 -14.58 -20.96 -19.50
CA THR A 282 -14.81 -19.67 -20.21
C THR A 282 -16.28 -19.27 -20.25
N ASP A 283 -17.19 -20.16 -19.84
CA ASP A 283 -18.63 -19.93 -19.85
C ASP A 283 -19.06 -19.41 -18.46
N PHE A 284 -19.39 -18.13 -18.39
CA PHE A 284 -19.91 -17.48 -17.18
C PHE A 284 -21.44 -17.61 -17.15
N ILE A 285 -22.00 -18.17 -16.07
CA ILE A 285 -23.47 -18.23 -15.82
C ILE A 285 -23.95 -16.90 -15.25
#